data_AF-A0A399ZW12-F1
#
_entry.id   AF-A0A399ZW12-F1
#
_cell.length_a   1.000
_cell.length_b   1.000
_cell.length_c   1.000
_cell.angle_alpha   90.00
_cell.angle_beta   90.00
_cell.angle_gamma   90.00
#
_symmetry.space_group_name_H-M   'P 1'
#
loop_
_entity.id
_entity.type
_entity.pdbx_description
1 polymer ?
#
loop_
_entity_poly.entity_id
_entity_poly.type
_entity_poly.pdbx_seq_one_letter_code
_entity_poly.pdbx_strand_id
1 'polypeptide(L)'
;MKILIINLHSSHNAGDHVLLQVALQQLYAHFPGCTITLAMNDPQSYSGRPDTGAESVVDSFFAWFKGNPVAGNAARWRRRLGVVWALGTSTLVAALHRLLQIRVESLVPAERRATVRAYLDADLVISCAGNFLYSRGHGAGLPLLG
;
A
#
# COMPACT_ATOMS: atom_id res chain seq x y z
N MET A 1 -13.55 -3.45 14.66
CA MET A 1 -12.42 -4.20 14.07
C MET A 1 -11.84 -3.38 12.93
N LYS A 2 -10.53 -3.20 12.89
CA LYS A 2 -9.82 -2.42 11.87
C LYS A 2 -9.18 -3.36 10.85
N ILE A 3 -9.61 -3.28 9.61
CA ILE A 3 -9.11 -4.11 8.51
C ILE A 3 -8.31 -3.22 7.55
N LEU A 4 -7.10 -3.64 7.21
CA LEU A 4 -6.27 -3.00 6.19
C LEU A 4 -6.23 -3.87 4.94
N ILE A 5 -6.64 -3.31 3.80
CA ILE A 5 -6.50 -3.95 2.50
C ILE A 5 -5.27 -3.36 1.80
N ILE A 6 -4.37 -4.23 1.38
CA ILE A 6 -3.11 -3.87 0.69
C ILE A 6 -3.10 -4.42 -0.74
N ASN A 7 -2.06 -4.06 -1.49
CA ASN A 7 -1.84 -4.49 -2.88
C ASN A 7 -2.89 -3.96 -3.88
N LEU A 8 -3.45 -2.79 -3.58
CA LEU A 8 -4.36 -2.07 -4.48
C LEU A 8 -3.55 -1.13 -5.37
N HIS A 9 -3.60 -1.34 -6.70
CA HIS A 9 -2.85 -0.49 -7.63
C HIS A 9 -3.59 0.80 -7.94
N SER A 10 -4.76 0.69 -8.56
CA SER A 10 -5.58 1.82 -9.02
C SER A 10 -6.98 1.31 -9.31
N SER A 11 -7.99 2.09 -8.94
CA SER A 11 -9.39 1.78 -9.27
C SER A 11 -9.77 2.16 -10.70
N HIS A 12 -8.86 2.73 -11.50
CA HIS A 12 -9.10 2.94 -12.93
C HIS A 12 -9.20 1.62 -13.70
N ASN A 13 -8.57 0.55 -13.21
CA ASN A 13 -8.71 -0.77 -13.79
C ASN A 13 -10.04 -1.39 -13.35
N ALA A 14 -10.98 -1.54 -14.28
CA ALA A 14 -12.29 -2.12 -14.00
C ALA A 14 -12.21 -3.52 -13.38
N GLY A 15 -11.23 -4.34 -13.77
CA GLY A 15 -11.04 -5.68 -13.20
C GLY A 15 -10.63 -5.64 -11.73
N ASP A 16 -9.63 -4.84 -11.39
CA ASP A 16 -9.17 -4.68 -10.00
C ASP A 16 -10.26 -4.05 -9.12
N HIS A 17 -11.06 -3.15 -9.70
CA HIS A 17 -12.18 -2.51 -9.03
C HIS A 17 -13.29 -3.50 -8.66
N VAL A 18 -13.69 -4.39 -9.57
CA VAL A 18 -14.70 -5.43 -9.27
C VAL A 18 -14.20 -6.37 -8.17
N LEU A 19 -12.92 -6.78 -8.23
CA LEU A 19 -12.32 -7.62 -7.20
C LEU A 19 -12.32 -6.92 -5.83
N LEU A 20 -11.98 -5.64 -5.80
CA LEU A 20 -12.06 -4.83 -4.59
C LEU A 20 -13.50 -4.74 -4.06
N GLN A 21 -14.49 -4.49 -4.92
CA GLN A 21 -15.89 -4.41 -4.49
C GLN A 21 -16.40 -5.71 -3.90
N VAL A 22 -16.12 -6.84 -4.55
CA VAL A 22 -16.51 -8.16 -4.02
C VAL A 22 -15.82 -8.41 -2.68
N ALA A 23 -14.53 -8.07 -2.56
CA ALA A 23 -13.82 -8.19 -1.29
C ALA A 23 -14.46 -7.33 -0.19
N LEU A 24 -14.79 -6.06 -0.48
CA LEU A 24 -15.47 -5.17 0.48
C LEU A 24 -16.83 -5.73 0.90
N GLN A 25 -17.65 -6.19 -0.05
CA GLN A 25 -18.95 -6.79 0.23
C GLN A 25 -18.83 -8.00 1.16
N GLN A 26 -17.90 -8.90 0.89
CA GLN A 26 -17.64 -10.08 1.72
C GLN A 26 -17.17 -9.67 3.13
N LEU A 27 -16.26 -8.69 3.21
CA LEU A 27 -15.76 -8.22 4.51
C LEU A 27 -16.84 -7.57 5.35
N TYR A 28 -17.69 -6.72 4.78
CA TYR A 28 -18.79 -6.12 5.51
C TYR A 28 -19.85 -7.14 5.93
N ALA A 29 -20.10 -8.16 5.11
CA ALA A 29 -21.03 -9.24 5.45
C ALA A 29 -20.53 -10.11 6.61
N HIS A 30 -19.23 -10.39 6.67
CA HIS A 30 -18.64 -11.28 7.69
C HIS A 30 -18.10 -10.55 8.93
N PHE A 31 -17.77 -9.27 8.82
CA PHE A 31 -17.25 -8.44 9.91
C PHE A 31 -18.13 -7.18 10.07
N PRO A 32 -19.35 -7.30 10.62
CA PRO A 32 -20.24 -6.17 10.80
C PRO A 32 -19.61 -5.11 11.72
N GLY A 33 -19.72 -3.84 11.32
CA GLY A 33 -19.12 -2.71 12.05
C GLY A 33 -17.59 -2.62 11.95
N CYS A 34 -16.97 -3.35 11.01
CA CYS A 34 -15.55 -3.14 10.73
C CYS A 34 -15.29 -1.78 10.08
N THR A 35 -14.10 -1.23 10.33
CA THR A 35 -13.57 -0.07 9.62
C THR A 35 -12.49 -0.58 8.67
N ILE A 36 -12.64 -0.25 7.38
CA ILE A 36 -11.73 -0.71 6.34
C ILE A 36 -10.87 0.46 5.89
N THR A 37 -9.56 0.22 5.82
CA THR A 37 -8.58 1.15 5.25
C THR A 37 -7.97 0.51 4.00
N LEU A 38 -7.88 1.26 2.91
CA LEU A 38 -7.34 0.85 1.62
C LEU A 38 -5.95 1.47 1.44
N ALA A 39 -4.90 0.64 1.37
CA ALA A 39 -3.55 1.09 1.03
C ALA A 39 -3.34 0.97 -0.49
N MET A 40 -3.46 2.10 -1.19
CA MET A 40 -3.47 2.16 -2.66
C MET A 40 -2.21 2.83 -3.22
N ASN A 41 -1.75 2.39 -4.40
CA ASN A 41 -0.64 3.05 -5.09
C ASN A 41 -1.05 4.41 -5.68
N ASP A 42 -2.35 4.58 -5.93
CA ASP A 42 -2.96 5.81 -6.43
C ASP A 42 -4.28 6.06 -5.68
N PRO A 43 -4.23 6.67 -4.47
CA PRO A 43 -5.43 6.95 -3.68
C PRO A 43 -6.46 7.84 -4.38
N GLN A 44 -5.99 8.76 -5.24
CA GLN A 44 -6.87 9.68 -5.97
C GLN A 44 -7.77 8.95 -6.96
N SER A 45 -7.36 7.78 -7.45
CA SER A 45 -8.19 6.94 -8.34
C SER A 45 -9.47 6.42 -7.69
N TYR A 46 -9.51 6.37 -6.35
CA TYR A 46 -10.69 5.94 -5.60
C TYR A 46 -11.55 7.13 -5.22
N SER A 47 -10.93 8.21 -4.70
CA SER A 47 -11.59 9.44 -4.24
C SER A 47 -12.31 10.18 -5.37
N GLY A 48 -13.57 9.86 -5.63
CA GLY A 48 -14.40 10.50 -6.66
C GLY A 48 -15.30 9.54 -7.45
N ARG A 49 -15.25 8.23 -7.19
CA ARG A 49 -16.15 7.28 -7.81
C ARG A 49 -17.51 7.26 -7.10
N PRO A 50 -18.64 7.07 -7.82
CA PRO A 50 -19.97 7.03 -7.21
C PRO A 50 -20.16 5.87 -6.23
N ASP A 51 -19.30 4.86 -6.32
CA ASP A 51 -19.28 3.61 -5.57
C ASP A 51 -18.18 3.57 -4.50
N THR A 52 -17.64 4.73 -4.09
CA THR A 52 -16.85 4.85 -2.86
C THR A 52 -17.73 4.78 -1.62
N GLY A 53 -17.40 3.88 -0.70
CA GLY A 53 -18.09 3.72 0.57
C GLY A 53 -17.46 4.55 1.69
N ALA A 54 -17.60 4.04 2.93
CA ALA A 54 -17.07 4.66 4.13
C ALA A 54 -15.58 4.32 4.39
N GLU A 55 -14.88 3.74 3.40
CA GLU A 55 -13.50 3.30 3.56
C GLU A 55 -12.53 4.48 3.61
N SER A 56 -11.52 4.37 4.46
CA SER A 56 -10.40 5.33 4.46
C SER A 56 -9.36 4.91 3.44
N VAL A 57 -8.76 5.85 2.71
CA VAL A 57 -7.71 5.53 1.72
C VAL A 57 -6.39 6.18 2.12
N VAL A 58 -5.32 5.40 2.08
CA VAL A 58 -3.94 5.84 2.35
C VAL A 58 -3.02 5.41 1.23
N ASP A 59 -1.90 6.11 1.08
CA ASP A 59 -0.82 5.68 0.19
C ASP A 59 -0.28 4.32 0.60
N SER A 60 -0.06 3.44 -0.36
CA SER A 60 0.69 2.21 -0.14
C SER A 60 2.20 2.50 -0.01
N PHE A 61 2.96 1.55 0.53
CA PHE A 61 4.43 1.64 0.52
C PHE A 61 5.01 1.77 -0.90
N PHE A 62 4.34 1.22 -1.94
CA PHE A 62 4.79 1.37 -3.32
C PHE A 62 4.63 2.80 -3.84
N ALA A 63 3.60 3.54 -3.40
CA ALA A 63 3.42 4.94 -3.76
C ALA A 63 4.61 5.79 -3.31
N TRP A 64 5.20 5.49 -2.14
CA TRP A 64 6.36 6.21 -1.62
C TRP A 64 7.60 6.10 -2.53
N PHE A 65 7.73 5.00 -3.26
CA PHE A 65 8.85 4.77 -4.18
C PHE A 65 8.59 5.26 -5.60
N LYS A 66 7.33 5.51 -5.97
CA LYS A 66 6.93 5.96 -7.31
C LYS A 66 7.21 7.45 -7.56
N GLY A 67 7.64 8.20 -6.54
CA GLY A 67 7.97 9.63 -6.62
C GLY A 67 9.08 10.00 -7.63
N ASN A 68 8.72 10.96 -8.51
CA ASN A 68 9.43 11.82 -9.48
C ASN A 68 10.44 11.20 -10.49
N PRO A 69 10.09 11.09 -11.79
CA PRO A 69 10.98 10.65 -12.86
C PRO A 69 11.95 11.74 -13.39
N VAL A 70 12.14 12.88 -12.71
CA VAL A 70 12.85 14.04 -13.29
C VAL A 70 14.38 14.02 -13.13
N ALA A 71 14.99 13.09 -12.41
CA ALA A 71 16.43 13.15 -12.14
C ALA A 71 17.19 11.96 -12.74
N GLY A 72 18.20 12.25 -13.57
CA GLY A 72 19.04 11.28 -14.30
C GLY A 72 19.87 10.33 -13.42
N ASN A 73 20.97 9.78 -13.94
CA ASN A 73 21.74 8.69 -13.32
C ASN A 73 22.17 8.92 -11.84
N ALA A 74 22.35 10.17 -11.39
CA ALA A 74 22.63 10.52 -10.00
C ALA A 74 21.44 10.30 -9.02
N ALA A 75 20.22 10.15 -9.54
CA ALA A 75 19.03 9.82 -8.76
C ALA A 75 18.93 8.32 -8.48
N ARG A 76 19.51 7.46 -9.34
CA ARG A 76 19.41 6.01 -9.22
C ARG A 76 20.14 5.49 -7.97
N TRP A 77 21.31 6.06 -7.64
CA TRP A 77 22.06 5.75 -6.41
C TRP A 77 21.38 6.30 -5.15
N ARG A 78 20.88 7.55 -5.20
CA ARG A 78 20.08 8.13 -4.10
C ARG A 78 18.78 7.37 -3.86
N ARG A 79 18.16 6.82 -4.90
CA ARG A 79 16.98 5.95 -4.79
C ARG A 79 17.32 4.62 -4.13
N ARG A 80 18.45 3.98 -4.47
CA ARG A 80 18.93 2.76 -3.80
C ARG A 80 19.25 3.00 -2.32
N LEU A 81 19.99 4.06 -2.01
CA LEU A 81 20.26 4.48 -0.63
C LEU A 81 18.97 4.84 0.12
N GLY A 82 18.04 5.51 -0.54
CA GLY A 82 16.72 5.84 0.00
C GLY A 82 15.86 4.61 0.27
N VAL A 83 15.93 3.57 -0.57
CA VAL A 83 15.27 2.27 -0.36
C VAL A 83 15.87 1.54 0.82
N VAL A 84 17.21 1.45 0.91
CA VAL A 84 17.89 0.82 2.05
C VAL A 84 17.59 1.58 3.35
N TRP A 85 17.59 2.91 3.31
CA TRP A 85 17.25 3.74 4.46
C TRP A 85 15.77 3.60 4.84
N ALA A 86 14.85 3.58 3.88
CA ALA A 86 13.42 3.36 4.13
C ALA A 86 13.14 1.96 4.68
N LEU A 87 13.81 0.92 4.16
CA LEU A 87 13.73 -0.44 4.68
C LEU A 87 14.31 -0.53 6.08
N GLY A 88 15.49 0.05 6.31
CA GLY A 88 16.15 0.06 7.61
C GLY A 88 15.31 0.79 8.66
N THR A 89 14.80 1.98 8.34
CA THR A 89 13.92 2.75 9.22
C THR A 89 12.59 2.06 9.46
N SER A 90 11.96 1.49 8.44
CA SER A 90 10.71 0.73 8.61
C SER A 90 10.91 -0.52 9.46
N THR A 91 12.02 -1.24 9.27
CA THR A 91 12.37 -2.43 10.06
C THR A 91 12.68 -2.05 11.51
N LEU A 92 13.42 -0.95 11.72
CA LEU A 92 13.73 -0.44 13.05
C LEU A 92 12.45 0.01 13.77
N VAL A 93 11.57 0.75 13.11
CA VAL A 93 10.27 1.17 13.68
C VAL A 93 9.41 -0.04 14.00
N ALA A 94 9.31 -1.02 13.11
CA ALA A 94 8.57 -2.26 13.36
C ALA A 94 9.16 -3.06 14.53
N ALA A 95 10.49 -3.15 14.62
CA ALA A 95 11.18 -3.82 15.72
C ALA A 95 11.00 -3.09 17.05
N LEU A 96 11.15 -1.77 17.07
CA LEU A 96 10.91 -0.94 18.26
C LEU A 96 9.45 -1.02 18.71
N HIS A 97 8.51 -1.00 17.77
CA HIS A 97 7.09 -1.18 18.09
C HIS A 97 6.80 -2.58 18.64
N ARG A 98 7.41 -3.63 18.06
CA ARG A 98 7.21 -5.01 18.51
C ARG A 98 7.86 -5.30 19.87
N LEU A 99 9.03 -4.71 20.15
CA LEU A 99 9.81 -4.97 21.36
C LEU A 99 9.43 -4.04 22.52
N LEU A 100 9.12 -2.78 22.24
CA LEU A 100 8.89 -1.76 23.27
C LEU A 100 7.43 -1.28 23.33
N GLN A 101 6.58 -1.66 22.37
CA GLN A 101 5.22 -1.13 22.19
C GLN A 101 5.15 0.41 22.14
N ILE A 102 6.27 1.07 21.82
CA ILE A 102 6.33 2.52 21.69
C ILE A 102 5.84 2.88 20.29
N ARG A 103 4.84 3.76 20.23
CA ARG A 103 4.29 4.31 18.99
C ARG A 103 5.25 5.35 18.43
N VAL A 104 6.19 4.90 17.61
CA VAL A 104 7.22 5.76 17.01
C VAL A 104 6.72 6.50 15.76
N GLU A 105 5.45 6.91 15.76
CA GLU A 105 4.79 7.64 14.68
C GLU A 105 5.47 8.99 14.42
N SER A 106 6.16 9.56 15.42
CA SER A 106 6.89 10.82 15.33
C SER A 106 8.12 10.75 14.43
N LEU A 107 8.79 9.60 14.32
CA LEU A 107 9.99 9.42 13.46
C LEU A 107 9.65 9.32 11.98
N VAL A 108 8.38 9.08 11.65
CA VAL A 108 7.92 8.97 10.26
C VAL A 108 7.49 10.36 9.76
N PRO A 109 7.87 10.77 8.53
CA PRO A 109 7.42 12.03 7.93
C PRO A 109 5.89 12.15 7.96
N ALA A 110 5.35 13.36 8.18
CA ALA A 110 3.91 13.59 8.39
C ALA A 110 3.04 12.97 7.28
N GLU A 111 3.47 13.08 6.02
CA GLU A 111 2.81 12.51 4.84
C GLU A 111 2.66 10.98 4.90
N ARG A 112 3.58 10.31 5.59
CA ARG A 112 3.70 8.84 5.67
C ARG A 112 3.11 8.26 6.94
N ARG A 113 2.78 9.11 7.93
CA ARG A 113 2.22 8.68 9.22
C ARG A 113 0.89 7.98 9.06
N ALA A 114 0.03 8.45 8.15
CA ALA A 114 -1.27 7.84 7.90
C ALA A 114 -1.12 6.39 7.44
N THR A 115 -0.23 6.11 6.48
CA THR A 115 0.08 4.75 6.04
C THR A 115 0.63 3.91 7.20
N VAL A 116 1.69 4.36 7.88
CA VAL A 116 2.30 3.56 8.96
C VAL A 116 1.29 3.26 10.07
N ARG A 117 0.49 4.25 10.46
CA ARG A 117 -0.57 4.08 11.44
C ARG A 117 -1.61 3.07 10.99
N ALA A 118 -2.03 3.10 9.72
CA ALA A 118 -2.96 2.10 9.19
C ALA A 118 -2.41 0.67 9.30
N TYR A 119 -1.11 0.46 9.09
CA TYR A 119 -0.47 -0.86 9.27
C TYR A 119 -0.33 -1.27 10.74
N LEU A 120 -0.03 -0.33 11.65
CA LEU A 120 0.15 -0.63 13.07
C LEU A 120 -1.17 -0.80 13.82
N ASP A 121 -2.21 -0.06 13.42
CA ASP A 121 -3.53 -0.10 14.06
C ASP A 121 -4.44 -1.21 13.49
N ALA A 122 -4.05 -1.92 12.43
CA ALA A 122 -4.87 -2.97 11.82
C ALA A 122 -4.92 -4.23 12.69
N ASP A 123 -6.13 -4.71 12.97
CA ASP A 123 -6.37 -6.02 13.59
C ASP A 123 -6.19 -7.15 12.56
N LEU A 124 -6.48 -6.87 11.29
CA LEU A 124 -6.40 -7.81 10.17
C LEU A 124 -5.86 -7.11 8.92
N VAL A 125 -4.84 -7.70 8.30
CA VAL A 125 -4.29 -7.24 7.01
C VAL A 125 -4.63 -8.25 5.92
N ILE A 126 -5.25 -7.79 4.84
CA ILE A 126 -5.68 -8.61 3.72
C ILE A 126 -5.00 -8.10 2.45
N SER A 127 -4.39 -9.00 1.69
CA SER A 127 -3.90 -8.67 0.36
C SER A 127 -5.01 -8.91 -0.66
N CYS A 128 -5.53 -7.84 -1.26
CA CYS A 128 -6.46 -7.96 -2.38
C CYS A 128 -5.66 -8.04 -3.68
N ALA A 129 -5.99 -9.01 -4.53
CA ALA A 129 -5.33 -9.19 -5.80
C ALA A 129 -5.76 -8.07 -6.77
N GLY A 130 -4.91 -7.07 -6.96
CA GLY A 130 -4.96 -6.16 -8.11
C GLY A 130 -3.79 -6.43 -9.06
N ASN A 131 -4.02 -6.37 -10.36
CA ASN A 131 -3.01 -6.41 -11.43
C ASN A 131 -2.32 -7.78 -11.69
N PHE A 132 -2.75 -8.89 -11.08
CA PHE A 132 -2.26 -10.24 -11.44
C PHE A 132 -2.69 -10.67 -12.86
N LEU A 133 -3.84 -10.18 -13.33
CA LEU A 133 -4.36 -10.45 -14.67
C LEU A 133 -3.66 -9.65 -15.78
N TYR A 134 -2.77 -8.71 -15.44
CA TYR A 134 -1.96 -7.94 -16.38
C TYR A 134 -0.56 -8.52 -16.61
N SER A 135 -0.31 -9.78 -16.24
CA SER A 135 0.77 -10.54 -16.86
C SER A 135 0.36 -10.93 -18.28
N ARG A 136 0.56 -10.03 -19.25
CA ARG A 136 0.90 -10.47 -20.61
C ARG A 136 2.08 -11.41 -20.46
N GLY A 137 1.91 -12.67 -20.87
CA GLY A 137 2.97 -13.67 -20.93
C GLY A 137 4.08 -13.30 -21.92
N HIS A 138 4.86 -12.27 -21.61
CA HIS A 138 6.19 -12.08 -22.15
C HIS A 138 7.17 -12.23 -20.99
N GLY A 139 7.98 -13.28 -21.11
CA GLY A 139 8.90 -13.74 -20.09
C GLY A 139 9.80 -12.63 -19.57
N ALA A 140 9.86 -12.56 -18.25
CA ALA A 140 11.00 -11.99 -17.53
C ALA A 140 11.11 -12.67 -16.16
N GLY A 141 11.06 -14.01 -16.18
CA GLY A 141 11.89 -14.77 -15.25
C GLY A 141 13.30 -14.75 -15.84
N LEU A 142 14.27 -14.27 -15.06
CA LEU A 142 15.71 -14.08 -15.37
C LEU A 142 16.11 -12.77 -16.07
N PRO A 143 16.76 -11.84 -15.34
CA PRO A 143 17.47 -10.70 -15.94
C PRO A 143 18.90 -11.10 -16.35
N LEU A 144 19.08 -12.22 -17.07
CA LEU A 144 20.43 -12.71 -17.42
C LEU A 144 20.67 -13.15 -18.86
N LEU A 145 19.70 -13.04 -19.78
CA LEU A 145 19.97 -13.20 -21.21
C LEU A 145 19.10 -12.23 -22.03
N GLY A 146 19.73 -11.21 -22.59
CA GLY A 146 19.13 -10.16 -23.42
C GLY A 146 20.02 -8.95 -23.50
#